data_AF-A0A7S0GWJ1-F1
#
_entry.id   AF-A0A7S0GWJ1-F1
#
_cell.length_a   1.000
_cell.length_b   1.000
_cell.length_c   1.000
_cell.angle_alpha   90.00
_cell.angle_beta   90.00
_cell.angle_gamma   90.00
#
_symmetry.space_group_name_H-M   'P 1'
#
loop_
_entity.id
_entity.type
_entity.pdbx_description
1 polymer ?
#
loop_
_entity_poly.entity_id
_entity_poly.type
_entity_poly.pdbx_seq_one_letter_code
_entity_poly.pdbx_strand_id
1 'polypeptide(L)'
;SSPPVLRGIRGVLRISQIIMLLWFFGGSLNINNEAHDVTGHGPYQKKKKANARTKRKSNHRKLKMRNNYMIKKLDEIRREIRTGKFEVRWDAKDDQELNPYDLAKPYCRTCARQFIDPKAYASHVKTKDHKKRIKRLKRDEDMERAYIAQQKRMDEYRGFALKDADDPCIIIKSPITHDSEPEPQDVDMFEV
;
A
#
# COMPACT_ATOMS: atom_id res chain seq x y z
N SER A 1 39.76 56.01 0.15
CA SER A 1 38.28 55.93 0.06
C SER A 1 37.89 54.46 -0.03
N SER A 2 37.35 53.92 1.06
CA SER A 2 36.88 52.52 1.13
C SER A 2 35.72 52.50 2.12
N PRO A 3 34.51 52.04 1.76
CA PRO A 3 33.36 52.05 2.66
C PRO A 3 33.37 50.86 3.63
N PRO A 4 32.81 50.99 4.84
CA PRO A 4 32.68 49.89 5.78
C PRO A 4 31.51 48.95 5.45
N VAL A 5 31.75 47.68 5.79
CA VAL A 5 30.90 46.50 5.56
C VAL A 5 29.69 46.49 6.51
N LEU A 6 28.47 46.48 5.97
CA LEU A 6 27.25 46.27 6.75
C LEU A 6 27.02 44.77 7.00
N ARG A 7 27.09 44.35 8.27
CA ARG A 7 26.70 43.01 8.73
C ARG A 7 25.17 42.92 8.77
N GLY A 8 24.60 42.05 7.94
CA GLY A 8 23.18 41.72 7.96
C GLY A 8 22.80 40.92 9.20
N ILE A 9 21.89 41.49 10.00
CA ILE A 9 21.25 40.89 11.17
C ILE A 9 20.31 39.78 10.69
N ARG A 10 20.64 38.52 11.03
CA ARG A 10 19.72 37.38 10.92
C ARG A 10 18.75 37.42 12.11
N GLY A 11 17.58 38.03 11.92
CA GLY A 11 16.47 37.94 12.87
C GLY A 11 15.72 36.62 12.72
N VAL A 12 15.92 35.69 13.65
CA VAL A 12 15.06 34.50 13.81
C VAL A 12 13.76 34.96 14.45
N LEU A 13 12.71 35.20 13.65
CA LEU A 13 11.37 35.34 14.21
C LEU A 13 10.97 33.98 14.80
N ARG A 14 10.77 33.95 16.12
CA ARG A 14 10.27 32.77 16.83
C ARG A 14 8.85 32.47 16.36
N ILE A 15 8.61 31.23 15.96
CA ILE A 15 7.31 30.68 15.50
C ILE A 15 6.17 31.01 16.49
N SER A 16 6.49 31.23 17.76
CA SER A 16 5.53 31.61 18.80
C SER A 16 4.86 32.97 18.61
N GLN A 17 5.43 33.91 17.83
CA GLN A 17 4.80 35.21 17.58
C GLN A 17 3.79 35.20 16.42
N ILE A 18 3.86 34.21 15.51
CA ILE A 18 2.91 34.08 14.39
C ILE A 18 1.58 33.48 14.88
N ILE A 19 1.61 32.61 15.90
CA ILE A 19 0.41 31.93 16.43
C ILE A 19 -0.49 32.89 17.21
N MET A 20 0.07 33.92 17.86
CA MET A 20 -0.71 34.94 18.59
C MET A 20 -1.54 35.85 17.66
N LEU A 21 -1.12 36.07 16.42
CA LEU A 21 -1.87 36.89 15.47
C LEU A 21 -3.10 36.16 14.88
N LEU A 22 -3.13 34.83 14.93
CA LEU A 22 -4.27 34.03 14.46
C LEU A 22 -5.41 33.92 15.49
N TRP A 23 -5.18 34.32 16.75
CA TRP A 23 -6.20 34.30 17.80
C TRP A 23 -6.89 35.65 18.02
N PHE A 24 -6.31 36.77 17.57
CA PHE A 24 -6.86 38.11 17.82
C PHE A 24 -7.79 38.64 16.70
N PHE A 25 -7.80 38.01 15.52
CA PHE A 25 -8.81 38.26 14.48
C PHE A 25 -9.89 37.16 14.48
N GLY A 26 -10.56 37.02 15.62
CA GLY A 26 -11.80 36.25 15.75
C GLY A 26 -12.93 36.87 14.94
N GLY A 27 -13.02 36.49 13.66
CA GLY A 27 -14.18 36.72 12.81
C GLY A 27 -14.83 35.38 12.49
N SER A 28 -15.97 35.11 13.13
CA SER A 28 -16.83 33.96 12.87
C SER A 28 -17.40 34.07 11.45
N LEU A 29 -16.77 33.38 10.49
CA LEU A 29 -17.36 33.14 9.17
C LEU A 29 -18.15 31.83 9.25
N ASN A 30 -19.45 31.99 9.38
CA ASN A 30 -20.44 30.97 9.16
C ASN A 30 -20.43 30.60 7.66
N ILE A 31 -19.69 29.54 7.31
CA ILE A 31 -19.62 29.03 5.93
C ILE A 31 -20.71 27.95 5.81
N ASN A 32 -21.93 28.38 5.51
CA ASN A 32 -22.86 27.52 4.80
C ASN A 32 -22.28 27.29 3.40
N ASN A 33 -21.64 26.14 3.19
CA ASN A 33 -21.23 25.66 1.89
C ASN A 33 -22.47 25.16 1.12
N GLU A 34 -23.30 26.08 0.65
CA GLU A 34 -24.15 25.87 -0.52
C GLU A 34 -23.46 26.53 -1.72
N ALA A 35 -22.30 25.98 -2.08
CA ALA A 35 -21.70 26.24 -3.37
C ALA A 35 -22.53 25.49 -4.43
N HIS A 36 -23.52 26.18 -4.99
CA HIS A 36 -24.05 25.83 -6.30
C HIS A 36 -22.89 25.83 -7.30
N ASP A 37 -22.49 24.64 -7.76
CA ASP A 37 -21.57 24.45 -8.88
C ASP A 37 -22.21 25.00 -10.16
N VAL A 38 -22.08 26.30 -10.39
CA VAL A 38 -22.16 26.88 -11.73
C VAL A 38 -20.87 26.50 -12.43
N THR A 39 -20.76 25.25 -12.88
CA THR A 39 -19.75 24.87 -13.87
C THR A 39 -20.13 25.57 -15.18
N GLY A 40 -19.63 26.79 -15.36
CA GLY A 40 -19.67 27.54 -16.60
C GLY A 40 -18.84 26.84 -17.68
N HIS A 41 -19.38 25.78 -18.26
CA HIS A 41 -18.90 25.24 -19.53
C HIS A 41 -19.58 26.00 -20.66
N GLY A 42 -19.03 27.16 -21.03
CA GLY A 42 -19.43 27.89 -22.23
C GLY A 42 -19.30 27.00 -23.48
N PRO A 43 -20.19 27.12 -24.47
CA PRO A 43 -20.15 26.27 -25.64
C PRO A 43 -18.89 26.63 -26.43
N TYR A 44 -18.11 25.61 -26.78
CA TYR A 44 -16.99 25.72 -27.72
C TYR A 44 -15.61 26.14 -27.14
N GLN A 45 -15.11 25.40 -26.14
CA GLN A 45 -13.66 25.33 -25.96
C GLN A 45 -13.04 24.42 -27.03
N LYS A 46 -12.33 25.01 -28.02
CA LYS A 46 -11.56 24.26 -29.02
C LYS A 46 -10.54 23.37 -28.29
N LYS A 47 -10.77 22.05 -28.28
CA LYS A 47 -9.82 21.07 -27.73
C LYS A 47 -8.47 21.26 -28.41
N LYS A 48 -7.46 21.74 -27.67
CA LYS A 48 -6.08 21.86 -28.16
C LYS A 48 -5.65 20.49 -28.68
N LYS A 49 -5.35 20.39 -29.99
CA LYS A 49 -4.92 19.13 -30.60
C LYS A 49 -3.64 18.66 -29.91
N ALA A 50 -3.69 17.48 -29.30
CA ALA A 50 -2.54 16.88 -28.64
C ALA A 50 -1.34 16.79 -29.61
N ASN A 51 -0.20 17.38 -29.21
CA ASN A 51 1.01 17.34 -30.03
C ASN A 51 1.53 15.90 -30.21
N ALA A 52 2.37 15.66 -31.23
CA ALA A 52 2.87 14.32 -31.54
C ALA A 52 3.55 13.64 -30.33
N ARG A 53 4.25 14.42 -29.48
CA ARG A 53 4.91 13.94 -28.26
C ARG A 53 3.91 13.40 -27.22
N THR A 54 2.82 14.12 -26.96
CA THR A 54 1.77 13.69 -26.02
C THR A 54 1.00 12.49 -26.56
N LYS A 55 0.76 12.41 -27.88
CA LYS A 55 0.19 11.21 -28.53
C LYS A 55 1.10 9.98 -28.37
N ARG A 56 2.41 10.11 -28.61
CA ARG A 56 3.39 9.01 -28.40
C ARG A 56 3.44 8.55 -26.94
N LYS A 57 3.47 9.48 -25.97
CA LYS A 57 3.45 9.15 -24.53
C LYS A 57 2.16 8.43 -24.13
N SER A 58 1.01 8.87 -24.66
CA SER A 58 -0.28 8.23 -24.44
C SER A 58 -0.31 6.81 -25.01
N ASN A 59 0.16 6.63 -26.25
CA ASN A 59 0.23 5.31 -26.89
C ASN A 59 1.17 4.36 -26.14
N HIS A 60 2.34 4.82 -25.70
CA HIS A 60 3.24 4.02 -24.88
C HIS A 60 2.59 3.59 -23.56
N ARG A 61 1.85 4.48 -22.89
CA ARG A 61 1.10 4.14 -21.66
C ARG A 61 0.02 3.10 -21.94
N LYS A 62 -0.75 3.26 -23.04
CA LYS A 62 -1.77 2.29 -23.45
C LYS A 62 -1.18 0.92 -23.73
N LEU A 63 -0.07 0.86 -24.48
CA LEU A 63 0.63 -0.39 -24.77
C LEU A 63 1.16 -1.04 -23.49
N LYS A 64 1.75 -0.27 -22.58
CA LYS A 64 2.20 -0.77 -21.27
C LYS A 64 1.05 -1.34 -20.44
N MET A 65 -0.11 -0.67 -20.42
CA MET A 65 -1.29 -1.18 -19.71
C MET A 65 -1.82 -2.46 -20.34
N ARG A 66 -1.85 -2.53 -21.68
CA ARG A 66 -2.22 -3.76 -22.41
C ARG A 66 -1.27 -4.91 -22.09
N ASN A 67 0.04 -4.65 -22.11
CA ASN A 67 1.05 -5.68 -21.78
C ASN A 67 0.94 -6.10 -20.31
N ASN A 68 0.69 -5.16 -19.39
CA ASN A 68 0.47 -5.48 -17.98
C ASN A 68 -0.79 -6.33 -17.75
N TYR A 69 -1.83 -6.18 -18.58
CA TYR A 69 -3.02 -7.03 -18.52
C TYR A 69 -2.73 -8.47 -18.93
N MET A 70 -1.77 -8.69 -19.84
CA MET A 70 -1.34 -10.02 -20.25
C MET A 70 -0.40 -10.70 -19.25
N ILE A 71 0.15 -9.95 -18.29
CA ILE A 71 0.95 -10.51 -17.20
C ILE A 71 0.01 -11.00 -16.10
N LYS A 72 0.18 -12.26 -15.66
CA LYS A 72 -0.60 -12.82 -14.55
C LYS A 72 -0.58 -11.88 -13.33
N LYS A 73 -1.77 -11.65 -12.76
CA LYS A 73 -1.92 -10.75 -11.60
C LYS A 73 -1.38 -11.43 -10.33
N LEU A 74 -1.05 -10.62 -9.33
CA LEU A 74 -0.50 -11.14 -8.07
C LEU A 74 -1.49 -12.04 -7.32
N ASP A 75 -2.77 -11.69 -7.30
CA ASP A 75 -3.80 -12.50 -6.63
C ASP A 75 -4.06 -13.83 -7.34
N GLU A 76 -3.90 -13.87 -8.66
CA GLU A 76 -3.96 -15.10 -9.44
C GLU A 76 -2.79 -16.02 -9.11
N ILE A 77 -1.57 -15.47 -9.09
CA ILE A 77 -0.37 -16.21 -8.67
C ILE A 77 -0.52 -16.73 -7.22
N ARG A 78 -1.08 -15.93 -6.30
CA ARG A 78 -1.32 -16.37 -4.92
C ARG A 78 -2.30 -17.55 -4.87
N ARG A 79 -3.38 -17.50 -5.67
CA ARG A 79 -4.33 -18.62 -5.77
C ARG A 79 -3.65 -19.88 -6.31
N GLU A 80 -2.85 -19.78 -7.38
CA GLU A 80 -2.11 -20.91 -7.94
C GLU A 80 -1.12 -21.51 -6.94
N ILE A 81 -0.38 -20.66 -6.19
CA ILE A 81 0.54 -21.12 -5.15
C ILE A 81 -0.22 -21.87 -4.04
N ARG A 82 -1.39 -21.38 -3.64
CA ARG A 82 -2.22 -21.99 -2.58
C ARG A 82 -2.85 -23.31 -3.02
N THR A 83 -3.32 -23.40 -4.27
CA THR A 83 -3.95 -24.62 -4.79
C THR A 83 -2.94 -25.66 -5.28
N GLY A 84 -1.69 -25.26 -5.51
CA GLY A 84 -0.66 -26.10 -6.12
C GLY A 84 -0.93 -26.45 -7.58
N LYS A 85 -2.04 -25.98 -8.15
CA LYS A 85 -2.43 -26.22 -9.55
C LYS A 85 -1.88 -25.09 -10.39
N PHE A 86 -0.69 -25.30 -10.93
CA PHE A 86 -0.11 -24.39 -11.91
C PHE A 86 -0.56 -24.85 -13.29
N GLU A 87 -1.44 -24.07 -13.92
CA GLU A 87 -1.68 -24.21 -15.34
C GLU A 87 -0.45 -23.65 -16.05
N VAL A 88 0.55 -24.51 -16.22
CA VAL A 88 1.64 -24.21 -17.12
C VAL A 88 1.03 -24.34 -18.51
N ARG A 89 0.75 -23.18 -19.12
CA ARG A 89 0.48 -23.10 -20.55
C ARG A 89 1.76 -23.51 -21.27
N TRP A 90 1.93 -24.82 -21.41
CA TRP A 90 2.75 -25.39 -22.46
C TRP A 90 1.93 -25.17 -23.70
N ASP A 91 2.41 -24.35 -24.62
CA ASP A 91 1.82 -24.30 -25.96
C ASP A 91 2.14 -25.65 -26.61
N ALA A 92 1.33 -26.66 -26.28
CA ALA A 92 1.44 -28.02 -26.76
C ALA A 92 0.92 -28.04 -28.19
N LYS A 93 1.76 -27.54 -29.10
CA LYS A 93 1.70 -27.77 -30.54
C LYS A 93 3.12 -27.97 -31.07
N ASP A 94 3.91 -28.80 -30.39
CA ASP A 94 5.18 -29.26 -30.94
C ASP A 94 5.04 -30.76 -31.19
N ASP A 95 4.46 -31.07 -32.35
CA ASP A 95 4.27 -32.41 -32.91
C ASP A 95 5.61 -32.98 -33.46
N GLN A 96 6.70 -32.83 -32.73
CA GLN A 96 8.03 -33.26 -33.21
C GLN A 96 8.77 -34.06 -32.14
N GLU A 97 9.38 -35.14 -32.60
CA GLU A 97 10.33 -36.03 -31.90
C GLU A 97 11.38 -35.22 -31.12
N LEU A 98 11.01 -34.78 -29.92
CA LEU A 98 11.85 -33.93 -29.10
C LEU A 98 12.70 -34.82 -28.19
N ASN A 99 14.01 -34.60 -28.27
CA ASN A 99 15.03 -35.31 -27.53
C ASN A 99 14.68 -35.32 -26.03
N PRO A 100 14.77 -36.45 -25.30
CA PRO A 100 14.48 -36.52 -23.86
C PRO A 100 15.44 -35.71 -22.97
N TYR A 101 16.20 -34.76 -23.54
CA TYR A 101 16.96 -33.74 -22.81
C TYR A 101 16.33 -32.34 -22.88
N ASP A 102 15.32 -32.12 -23.74
CA ASP A 102 14.48 -30.90 -23.73
C ASP A 102 13.36 -30.97 -22.67
N LEU A 103 13.54 -31.84 -21.68
CA LEU A 103 12.66 -32.06 -20.53
C LEU A 103 12.51 -30.77 -19.72
N ALA A 104 11.30 -30.23 -19.77
CA ALA A 104 10.76 -29.16 -18.92
C ALA A 104 11.62 -27.89 -18.82
N LYS A 105 11.34 -26.94 -19.72
CA LYS A 105 11.81 -25.55 -19.62
C LYS A 105 11.63 -25.01 -18.19
N PRO A 106 12.69 -24.51 -17.52
CA PRO A 106 12.61 -24.10 -16.12
C PRO A 106 11.61 -22.95 -15.92
N TYR A 107 10.77 -23.06 -14.88
CA TYR A 107 9.66 -22.15 -14.64
C TYR A 107 9.72 -21.47 -13.26
N CYS A 108 9.53 -20.15 -13.25
CA CYS A 108 9.42 -19.38 -12.01
C CYS A 108 7.95 -19.18 -11.61
N ARG A 109 7.54 -19.86 -10.53
CA ARG A 109 6.18 -19.82 -9.97
C ARG A 109 5.78 -18.43 -9.48
N THR A 110 6.69 -17.72 -8.79
CA THR A 110 6.39 -16.39 -8.23
C THR A 110 6.26 -15.33 -9.31
N CYS A 111 7.05 -15.42 -10.38
CA CYS A 111 7.03 -14.47 -11.49
C CYS A 111 6.10 -14.88 -12.64
N ALA A 112 5.58 -16.12 -12.62
CA ALA A 112 4.85 -16.76 -13.70
C ALA A 112 5.57 -16.68 -15.06
N ARG A 113 6.88 -16.93 -15.08
CA ARG A 113 7.73 -16.81 -16.28
C ARG A 113 8.46 -18.11 -16.59
N GLN A 114 8.39 -18.54 -17.86
CA GLN A 114 9.16 -19.65 -18.41
C GLN A 114 10.52 -19.15 -18.89
N PHE A 115 11.54 -19.99 -18.74
CA PHE A 115 12.91 -19.74 -19.16
C PHE A 115 13.36 -20.83 -20.12
N ILE A 116 14.25 -20.47 -21.05
CA ILE A 116 14.84 -21.42 -22.00
C ILE A 116 15.88 -22.27 -21.26
N ASP A 117 16.80 -21.61 -20.53
CA ASP A 117 17.92 -22.28 -19.87
C ASP A 117 17.82 -22.27 -18.33
N PRO A 118 18.35 -23.30 -17.64
CA PRO A 118 18.45 -23.31 -16.18
C PRO A 118 19.40 -22.22 -15.66
N LYS A 119 20.42 -21.84 -16.43
CA LYS A 119 21.32 -20.72 -16.09
C LYS A 119 20.57 -19.39 -16.06
N ALA A 120 19.64 -19.18 -17.00
CA ALA A 120 18.79 -17.98 -17.04
C ALA A 120 17.79 -17.94 -15.88
N TYR A 121 17.29 -19.10 -15.44
CA TYR A 121 16.48 -19.20 -14.24
C TYR A 121 17.28 -18.85 -12.97
N ALA A 122 18.49 -19.38 -12.83
CA ALA A 122 19.36 -19.10 -11.68
C ALA A 122 19.72 -17.61 -11.59
N SER A 123 19.98 -16.95 -12.73
CA SER A 123 20.23 -15.51 -12.76
C SER A 123 18.96 -14.71 -12.43
N HIS A 124 17.80 -15.14 -12.93
CA HIS A 124 16.50 -14.52 -12.63
C HIS A 124 16.20 -14.44 -11.13
N VAL A 125 16.38 -15.55 -10.40
CA VAL A 125 16.09 -15.61 -8.95
C VAL A 125 16.93 -14.61 -8.15
N LYS A 126 18.15 -14.30 -8.62
CA LYS A 126 19.06 -13.34 -7.97
C LYS A 126 18.68 -11.88 -8.23
N THR A 127 17.89 -11.60 -9.28
CA THR A 127 17.53 -10.23 -9.68
C THR A 127 16.72 -9.49 -8.60
N LYS A 128 16.85 -8.16 -8.58
CA LYS A 128 16.10 -7.29 -7.65
C LYS A 128 14.60 -7.40 -7.85
N ASP A 129 14.14 -7.58 -9.09
CA ASP A 129 12.70 -7.61 -9.39
C ASP A 129 12.03 -8.88 -8.86
N HIS A 130 12.70 -10.03 -8.96
CA HIS A 130 12.23 -11.26 -8.34
C HIS A 130 12.11 -11.13 -6.82
N LYS A 131 13.16 -10.60 -6.17
CA LYS A 131 13.16 -10.33 -4.72
C LYS A 131 12.07 -9.35 -4.30
N LYS A 132 11.84 -8.29 -5.07
CA LYS A 132 10.73 -7.34 -4.83
C LYS A 132 9.36 -8.04 -4.94
N ARG A 133 9.20 -8.96 -5.89
CA ARG A 133 7.95 -9.70 -6.05
C ARG A 133 7.69 -10.62 -4.87
N ILE A 134 8.69 -11.36 -4.39
CA ILE A 134 8.56 -12.18 -3.17
C ILE A 134 8.15 -11.31 -1.98
N LYS A 135 8.82 -10.17 -1.76
CA LYS A 135 8.48 -9.25 -0.66
C LYS A 135 7.05 -8.72 -0.76
N ARG A 136 6.55 -8.48 -1.97
CA ARG A 136 5.16 -8.04 -2.19
C ARG A 136 4.17 -9.14 -1.85
N LEU A 137 4.43 -10.37 -2.32
CA LEU A 137 3.59 -11.53 -1.99
C LEU A 137 3.49 -11.73 -0.47
N LYS A 138 4.63 -11.69 0.23
CA LYS A 138 4.66 -11.79 1.69
C LYS A 138 3.88 -10.67 2.38
N ARG A 139 4.09 -9.41 1.99
CA ARG A 139 3.36 -8.27 2.56
C ARG A 139 1.86 -8.45 2.42
N ASP A 140 1.41 -8.84 1.23
CA ASP A 140 -0.02 -8.98 0.97
C ASP A 140 -0.62 -10.14 1.81
N GLU A 141 0.12 -11.24 1.99
CA GLU A 141 -0.27 -12.34 2.88
C GLU A 141 -0.34 -11.90 4.36
N ASP A 142 0.62 -11.10 4.81
CA ASP A 142 0.63 -10.56 6.17
C ASP A 142 -0.57 -9.61 6.40
N MET A 143 -0.92 -8.80 5.40
CA MET A 143 -2.12 -7.95 5.43
C MET A 143 -3.41 -8.77 5.48
N GLU A 144 -3.52 -9.83 4.67
CA GLU A 144 -4.68 -10.76 4.68
C GLU A 144 -4.84 -11.41 6.07
N ARG A 145 -3.74 -11.85 6.68
CA ARG A 145 -3.74 -12.42 8.04
C ARG A 145 -4.16 -11.40 9.10
N ALA A 146 -3.65 -10.17 9.03
CA ALA A 146 -4.01 -9.10 9.96
C ALA A 146 -5.50 -8.76 9.88
N TYR A 147 -6.06 -8.71 8.67
CA TYR A 147 -7.49 -8.48 8.45
C TYR A 147 -8.35 -9.60 9.05
N ILE A 148 -7.99 -10.87 8.80
CA ILE A 148 -8.70 -12.02 9.38
C ILE A 148 -8.62 -12.00 10.91
N ALA A 149 -7.47 -11.68 11.49
CA ALA A 149 -7.31 -11.55 12.93
C ALA A 149 -8.14 -10.39 13.53
N GLN A 150 -8.30 -9.29 12.80
CA GLN A 150 -9.19 -8.20 13.19
C GLN A 150 -10.65 -8.64 13.14
N GLN A 151 -11.08 -9.31 12.05
CA GLN A 151 -12.45 -9.80 11.91
C GLN A 151 -12.80 -10.78 13.04
N LYS A 152 -11.92 -11.75 13.34
CA LYS A 152 -12.13 -12.70 14.44
C LYS A 152 -12.29 -12.02 15.79
N ARG A 153 -11.51 -10.96 16.08
CA ARG A 153 -11.67 -10.16 17.31
C ARG A 153 -13.02 -9.46 17.37
N MET A 154 -13.50 -8.93 16.25
CA MET A 154 -14.82 -8.29 16.17
C MET A 154 -15.96 -9.32 16.31
N ASP A 155 -15.82 -10.49 15.70
CA ASP A 155 -16.81 -11.58 15.80
C ASP A 155 -16.85 -12.15 17.22
N GLU A 156 -15.70 -12.25 17.88
CA GLU A 156 -15.59 -12.61 19.29
C GLU A 156 -16.31 -11.59 20.18
N TYR A 157 -16.04 -10.29 20.02
CA TYR A 157 -16.78 -9.23 20.73
C TYR A 157 -18.29 -9.32 20.51
N ARG A 158 -18.74 -9.57 19.27
CA ARG A 158 -20.15 -9.77 18.96
C ARG A 158 -20.73 -11.02 19.62
N GLY A 159 -19.95 -12.10 19.70
CA GLY A 159 -20.34 -13.35 20.35
C GLY A 159 -20.50 -13.21 21.87
N PHE A 160 -19.72 -12.33 22.51
CA PHE A 160 -19.92 -11.97 23.92
C PHE A 160 -21.20 -11.14 24.12
N ALA A 161 -21.43 -10.12 23.28
CA ALA A 161 -22.61 -9.25 23.40
C ALA A 161 -23.97 -9.97 23.24
N LEU A 162 -24.01 -11.14 22.60
CA LEU A 162 -25.22 -11.94 22.45
C LEU A 162 -25.50 -12.87 23.64
N LYS A 163 -24.48 -13.23 24.45
CA LYS A 163 -24.65 -14.10 25.62
C LYS A 163 -25.30 -13.37 26.80
N ASP A 164 -25.10 -12.06 26.89
CA ASP A 164 -25.67 -11.24 27.97
C ASP A 164 -27.13 -10.81 27.68
N ALA A 165 -27.70 -11.17 26.52
CA ALA A 165 -29.07 -10.81 26.13
C ALA A 165 -30.14 -11.76 26.70
N ASP A 166 -29.75 -12.95 27.17
CA ASP A 166 -30.65 -13.93 27.78
C ASP A 166 -30.63 -13.91 29.32
N ASP A 167 -29.79 -13.07 29.94
CA ASP A 167 -29.78 -12.81 31.39
C ASP A 167 -30.54 -11.49 31.70
N PRO A 168 -31.81 -11.54 32.14
CA PRO A 168 -32.64 -10.34 32.32
C PRO A 168 -32.23 -9.42 33.50
N CYS A 169 -31.03 -9.52 34.06
CA CYS A 169 -30.61 -8.72 35.21
C CYS A 169 -29.09 -8.45 35.25
N ILE A 170 -28.56 -7.61 34.35
CA ILE A 170 -27.27 -6.94 34.60
C ILE A 170 -27.44 -5.44 34.39
N ILE A 171 -27.73 -4.74 35.49
CA ILE A 171 -27.54 -3.29 35.59
C ILE A 171 -26.05 -3.04 35.37
N ILE A 172 -25.73 -2.37 34.25
CA ILE A 172 -24.39 -1.95 33.89
C ILE A 172 -23.85 -1.03 35.00
N LYS A 173 -23.08 -1.59 35.93
CA LYS A 173 -22.11 -0.80 36.69
C LYS A 173 -20.96 -0.56 35.72
N SER A 174 -20.88 0.66 35.22
CA SER A 174 -19.76 1.15 34.43
C SER A 174 -18.43 0.77 35.12
N PRO A 175 -17.42 0.28 34.37
CA PRO A 175 -16.12 0.01 34.95
C PRO A 175 -15.47 1.37 35.27
N ILE A 176 -15.42 1.69 36.57
CA ILE A 176 -14.55 2.73 37.09
C ILE A 176 -13.13 2.24 36.87
N THR A 177 -12.46 2.77 35.84
CA THR A 177 -11.01 2.64 35.69
C THR A 177 -10.37 3.52 36.77
N HIS A 178 -10.05 2.91 37.92
CA HIS A 178 -9.08 3.48 38.83
C HIS A 178 -7.70 3.10 38.29
N ASP A 179 -6.98 4.12 37.81
CA ASP A 179 -5.58 4.04 37.47
C ASP A 179 -4.80 3.45 38.65
N SER A 180 -4.17 2.30 38.43
CA SER A 180 -3.08 1.80 39.27
C SER A 180 -1.88 1.62 38.34
N GLU A 181 -1.05 2.66 38.32
CA GLU A 181 0.28 2.60 37.74
C GLU A 181 1.05 1.44 38.39
N PRO A 182 1.65 0.52 37.63
CA PRO A 182 2.55 -0.47 38.22
C PRO A 182 3.82 0.24 38.70
N GLU A 183 4.09 0.16 40.00
CA GLU A 183 5.34 0.59 40.61
C GLU A 183 6.54 -0.05 39.87
N PRO A 184 7.59 0.74 39.57
CA PRO A 184 8.83 0.19 39.06
C PRO A 184 9.47 -0.65 40.16
N GLN A 185 9.59 -1.96 39.93
CA GLN A 185 10.42 -2.82 40.76
C GLN A 185 11.89 -2.48 40.49
N ASP A 186 12.51 -1.86 41.48
CA ASP A 186 13.95 -1.69 41.59
C ASP A 186 14.61 -3.08 41.52
N VAL A 187 15.35 -3.33 40.43
CA VAL A 187 16.24 -4.47 40.35
C VAL A 187 17.56 -4.10 41.03
N ASP A 188 17.68 -4.58 42.27
CA ASP A 188 18.89 -4.53 43.06
C ASP A 188 20.07 -5.14 42.31
N MET A 189 20.99 -4.25 41.94
CA MET A 189 22.41 -4.31 42.21
C MET A 189 22.86 -5.56 43.00
N PHE A 190 23.46 -6.54 42.31
CA PHE A 190 24.46 -7.43 42.92
C PHE A 190 25.64 -7.60 41.97
N GLU A 191 26.76 -6.99 42.37
CA GLU A 191 28.11 -7.39 42.02
C GLU A 191 28.37 -8.82 42.53
N VAL A 192 29.02 -9.66 41.71
CA VAL A 192 30.33 -10.34 41.95
C VAL A 192 30.73 -11.04 40.66
#